data_AF-A0A8K0Y4K1-F1
#
_entry.id   AF-A0A8K0Y4K1-F1
#
_cell.length_a   1.000
_cell.length_b   1.000
_cell.length_c   1.000
_cell.angle_alpha   90.00
_cell.angle_beta   90.00
_cell.angle_gamma   90.00
#
_symmetry.space_group_name_H-M   'P 1'
#
loop_
_entity.id
_entity.type
_entity.pdbx_description
1 polymer ?
#
loop_
_entity_poly.entity_id
_entity_poly.type
_entity_poly.pdbx_seq_one_letter_code
_entity_poly.pdbx_strand_id
1 'polypeptide(L)'
;MKEVVFVIIAVILAASFVIFRVLPSKGYGYLSRLTCTKCSHIFDYRWIPGGSASFTVIRLGKKRYMRCPSCHKWSMFDVWSTRVS
;
A
#
# COMPACT_ATOMS: atom_id res chain seq x y z
N MET A 1 18.50 30.58 26.53
CA MET A 1 18.95 29.39 25.74
C MET A 1 17.90 28.28 25.67
N LYS A 2 17.30 27.85 26.79
CA LYS A 2 16.28 26.76 26.81
C LYS A 2 15.01 27.06 25.99
N GLU A 3 14.52 28.30 26.10
CA GLU A 3 13.36 28.82 25.34
C GLU A 3 13.54 28.70 23.82
N VAL A 4 14.72 29.08 23.32
CA VAL A 4 15.05 29.08 21.88
C VAL A 4 15.10 27.64 21.35
N VAL A 5 15.66 26.72 22.14
CA VAL A 5 15.73 25.29 21.76
C VAL A 5 14.34 24.69 21.65
N PHE A 6 13.42 25.03 22.55
CA PHE A 6 12.05 24.53 22.52
C PHE A 6 11.28 24.99 21.27
N VAL A 7 11.43 26.27 20.90
CA VAL A 7 10.79 26.84 19.70
C VAL A 7 11.31 26.14 18.43
N ILE A 8 12.61 25.91 18.34
CA ILE A 8 13.22 25.24 17.17
C ILE A 8 12.67 23.81 17.02
N ILE A 9 12.60 23.05 18.11
CA ILE A 9 12.05 21.68 18.09
C ILE A 9 10.58 21.69 17.67
N ALA A 10 9.78 22.59 18.22
CA ALA A 10 8.36 22.71 17.88
C ALA A 10 8.14 23.02 16.39
N VAL A 11 8.97 23.90 15.81
CA VAL A 11 8.91 24.25 14.37
C VAL A 11 9.29 23.06 13.50
N ILE A 12 10.32 22.28 13.86
CA ILE A 12 10.74 21.08 13.11
C ILE A 12 9.64 20.01 13.15
N LEU A 13 9.02 19.79 14.32
CA LEU A 13 7.93 18.83 14.46
C LEU A 13 6.68 19.27 13.68
N ALA A 14 6.34 20.56 13.71
CA ALA A 14 5.24 21.09 12.92
C ALA A 14 5.50 20.97 11.41
N ALA A 15 6.70 21.34 10.96
CA ALA A 15 7.09 21.23 9.55
C ALA A 15 7.09 19.78 9.06
N SER A 16 7.67 18.86 9.83
CA SER A 16 7.68 17.43 9.50
C SER A 16 6.27 16.84 9.46
N PHE A 17 5.38 17.23 10.37
CA PHE A 17 3.97 16.81 10.37
C PHE A 17 3.24 17.30 9.11
N VAL A 18 3.44 18.56 8.72
CA VAL A 18 2.88 19.13 7.49
C VAL A 18 3.43 18.41 6.25
N ILE A 19 4.74 18.18 6.19
CA ILE A 19 5.39 17.43 5.11
C ILE A 19 4.81 16.02 4.99
N PHE A 20 4.64 15.30 6.10
CA PHE A 20 4.11 13.93 6.11
C PHE A 20 2.63 13.85 5.68
N ARG A 21 1.87 14.93 5.90
CA ARG A 21 0.44 15.03 5.53
C ARG A 21 0.24 15.53 4.10
N VAL A 22 1.07 16.46 3.65
CA VAL A 22 0.91 17.17 2.38
C VAL A 22 1.65 16.50 1.23
N LEU A 23 2.79 15.84 1.47
CA LEU A 23 3.40 15.05 0.41
C LEU A 23 2.51 13.85 0.11
N PRO A 24 1.93 13.75 -1.11
CA PRO A 24 1.41 12.48 -1.54
C PRO A 24 2.58 11.52 -1.48
N SER A 25 2.43 10.43 -0.73
CA SER A 25 3.31 9.29 -0.90
C SER A 25 3.19 8.93 -2.38
N LYS A 26 4.14 9.39 -3.21
CA LYS A 26 4.30 8.98 -4.60
C LYS A 26 4.45 7.48 -4.51
N GLY A 27 3.32 6.80 -4.67
CA GLY A 27 3.18 5.42 -4.25
C GLY A 27 4.13 4.60 -5.08
N TYR A 28 5.24 4.19 -4.47
CA TYR A 28 6.12 3.15 -4.96
C TYR A 28 5.33 1.84 -4.92
N GLY A 29 4.40 1.69 -5.87
CA GLY A 29 3.49 0.58 -5.98
C GLY A 29 3.69 -0.09 -7.31
N TYR A 30 3.90 -1.40 -7.28
CA TYR A 30 3.84 -2.24 -8.46
C TYR A 30 2.38 -2.46 -8.87
N LEU A 31 2.14 -2.53 -10.17
CA LEU A 31 0.86 -2.95 -10.74
C LEU A 31 0.94 -4.43 -11.09
N SER A 32 -0.10 -5.19 -10.77
CA SER A 32 -0.22 -6.58 -11.19
C SER A 32 -1.60 -6.87 -11.74
N ARG A 33 -1.66 -7.64 -12.83
CA ARG A 33 -2.90 -8.02 -13.48
C ARG A 33 -3.33 -9.40 -13.00
N LEU A 34 -4.40 -9.43 -12.23
CA LEU A 34 -4.85 -10.62 -11.52
C LEU A 34 -6.10 -11.19 -12.18
N THR A 35 -6.14 -12.53 -12.27
CA THR A 35 -7.31 -13.25 -12.75
C THR A 35 -7.94 -14.01 -11.60
N CYS A 36 -9.24 -13.81 -11.36
CA CYS A 36 -9.96 -14.56 -10.34
C CYS A 36 -10.24 -16.00 -10.80
N THR A 37 -9.75 -16.99 -10.06
CA THR A 37 -10.00 -18.42 -10.36
C THR A 37 -11.47 -18.85 -10.25
N LYS A 38 -12.33 -18.05 -9.60
CA LYS A 38 -13.75 -18.40 -9.36
C LYS A 38 -14.72 -17.80 -10.38
N CYS A 39 -14.39 -16.65 -10.96
CA CYS A 39 -15.26 -15.93 -11.89
C CYS A 39 -14.56 -15.47 -13.16
N SER A 40 -13.27 -15.82 -13.32
CA SER A 40 -12.40 -15.46 -14.45
C SER A 40 -12.26 -13.95 -14.72
N HIS A 41 -12.78 -13.10 -13.83
CA HIS A 41 -12.64 -11.66 -13.96
C HIS A 41 -11.18 -11.22 -13.79
N ILE A 42 -10.71 -10.42 -14.73
CA ILE A 42 -9.37 -9.84 -14.76
C ILE A 42 -9.45 -8.43 -14.19
N PHE A 43 -8.60 -8.12 -13.22
CA PHE A 43 -8.53 -6.80 -12.60
C PHE A 43 -7.08 -6.43 -12.29
N ASP A 44 -6.78 -5.13 -12.35
CA ASP A 44 -5.46 -4.62 -12.00
C ASP A 44 -5.42 -4.28 -10.50
N TYR A 45 -4.34 -4.67 -9.83
CA TYR A 45 -4.15 -4.51 -8.40
C TYR A 45 -2.80 -3.86 -8.11
N ARG A 46 -2.84 -2.69 -7.45
CA ARG A 46 -1.65 -1.94 -7.05
C ARG A 46 -1.17 -2.37 -5.68
N TRP A 47 0.13 -2.63 -5.53
CA TRP A 47 0.71 -3.08 -4.28
C TRP A 47 2.13 -2.59 -4.04
N ILE A 48 2.47 -2.35 -2.77
CA ILE A 48 3.78 -1.87 -2.36
C ILE A 48 4.63 -3.06 -1.86
N PRO A 49 5.89 -3.21 -2.31
CA PRO A 49 6.86 -4.16 -1.75
C PRO A 49 7.29 -3.69 -0.35
N GLY A 50 7.33 -4.58 0.64
CA GLY A 50 7.76 -4.25 2.00
C GLY A 50 6.81 -3.37 2.83
N GLY A 51 6.04 -2.47 2.22
CA GLY A 51 5.19 -1.51 2.95
C GLY A 51 3.95 -2.13 3.58
N SER A 52 3.81 -2.06 4.90
CA SER A 52 2.62 -2.36 5.72
C SER A 52 1.44 -1.44 5.38
N ALA A 53 0.53 -1.84 4.48
CA ALA A 53 -0.61 -0.96 4.15
C ALA A 53 -1.86 -1.66 3.61
N SER A 54 -2.16 -2.88 4.06
CA SER A 54 -3.53 -3.38 3.94
C SER A 54 -3.82 -4.32 5.10
N PHE A 55 -4.45 -3.80 6.15
CA PHE A 55 -5.10 -4.61 7.20
C PHE A 55 -6.20 -5.53 6.64
N THR A 56 -6.54 -5.37 5.36
CA THR A 56 -7.54 -6.12 4.60
C THR A 56 -6.98 -7.31 3.82
N VAL A 57 -5.67 -7.59 3.88
CA VAL A 57 -5.04 -8.65 3.07
C VAL A 57 -4.04 -9.47 3.89
N ILE A 58 -4.25 -10.79 3.94
CA ILE A 58 -3.30 -11.72 4.55
C ILE A 58 -2.14 -11.94 3.56
N ARG A 59 -0.93 -11.59 3.99
CA ARG A 59 0.31 -11.77 3.21
C ARG A 59 0.82 -13.19 3.33
N LEU A 60 0.93 -13.89 2.21
CA LEU A 60 1.56 -15.20 2.09
C LEU A 60 2.75 -15.10 1.11
N GLY A 61 3.72 -14.26 1.46
CA GLY A 61 4.91 -14.00 0.65
C GLY A 61 4.58 -13.37 -0.72
N LYS A 62 4.80 -14.13 -1.80
CA LYS A 62 4.51 -13.72 -3.18
C LYS A 62 3.01 -13.67 -3.51
N LYS A 63 2.20 -14.38 -2.73
CA LYS A 63 0.75 -14.48 -2.89
C LYS A 63 0.02 -13.64 -1.85
N ARG A 64 -1.17 -13.17 -2.21
CA ARG A 64 -2.08 -12.41 -1.34
C ARG A 64 -3.44 -13.08 -1.30
N TYR A 65 -3.97 -13.27 -0.10
CA TYR A 65 -5.34 -13.74 0.10
C TYR A 65 -6.26 -12.54 0.23
N MET A 66 -7.16 -12.35 -0.74
CA MET A 66 -8.03 -11.19 -0.81
C MET A 66 -9.36 -11.52 -1.48
N ARG A 67 -10.33 -10.61 -1.32
CA ARG A 67 -11.67 -10.73 -1.90
C ARG A 67 -11.66 -10.23 -3.34
N CYS A 68 -12.20 -11.02 -4.28
CA CYS A 68 -12.36 -10.59 -5.67
C CYS A 68 -13.32 -9.37 -5.74
N PRO A 69 -13.01 -8.32 -6.52
CA PRO A 69 -13.88 -7.15 -6.64
C PRO A 69 -15.20 -7.43 -7.37
N SER A 70 -15.24 -8.47 -8.23
CA SER A 70 -16.44 -8.83 -9.01
C SER A 70 -17.32 -9.84 -8.25
N CYS A 71 -16.83 -11.04 -7.99
CA CYS A 71 -17.65 -12.08 -7.35
C CYS A 71 -17.64 -12.03 -5.81
N HIS A 72 -16.85 -11.14 -5.22
CA HIS A 72 -16.76 -10.99 -3.77
C HIS A 72 -16.41 -12.28 -3.00
N LYS A 73 -15.85 -13.29 -3.67
CA LYS A 73 -15.35 -14.51 -3.02
C LYS A 73 -13.87 -14.32 -2.68
N TRP A 74 -13.46 -14.86 -1.54
CA TRP A 74 -12.05 -14.91 -1.15
C TRP A 74 -11.29 -15.86 -2.06
N SER A 75 -10.11 -15.44 -2.52
CA SER A 75 -9.19 -16.27 -3.30
C SER A 75 -7.75 -15.84 -3.05
N MET A 76 -6.83 -16.72 -3.43
CA MET A 76 -5.39 -16.47 -3.36
C MET A 76 -4.90 -16.04 -4.73
N PHE A 77 -4.18 -14.91 -4.77
CA PHE A 77 -3.67 -14.32 -6.00
C PHE A 77 -2.15 -14.20 -5.91
N ASP A 78 -1.43 -14.67 -6.93
CA ASP A 78 0.00 -14.40 -7.04
C ASP A 78 0.18 -13.02 -7.65
N VAL A 79 0.71 -12.10 -6.85
CA VAL A 79 0.82 -10.69 -7.20
C VAL A 79 2.22 -10.35 -7.69
N TRP A 80 3.19 -11.23 -7.46
CA TRP A 80 4.57 -11.01 -7.86
C TRP A 80 4.81 -11.47 -9.30
N SER A 81 4.31 -12.64 -9.67
CA SER A 81 4.48 -13.19 -11.03
C SER A 81 3.63 -12.49 -12.09
N THR A 82 2.55 -11.84 -11.67
CA THR A 82 1.57 -11.17 -12.54
C THR A 82 1.81 -9.67 -12.69
N ARG A 83 3.02 -9.20 -12.33
CA ARG A 83 3.38 -7.78 -12.40
C ARG A 83 3.38 -7.32 -13.85
N VAL A 84 2.76 -6.17 -14.09
CA VAL A 84 2.77 -5.48 -15.38
C VAL A 84 3.68 -4.27 -15.19
N SER A 85 4.86 -4.28 -15.80
CA SER A 85 5.88 -3.22 -15.65
C SER A 85 5.43 -1.92 -16.28
#